data_AF-A0AAQ3RYF7-F1
#
_entry.id   AF-A0AAQ3RYF7-F1
#
_cell.length_a   1.000
_cell.length_b   1.000
_cell.length_c   1.000
_cell.angle_alpha   90.00
_cell.angle_beta   90.00
_cell.angle_gamma   90.00
#
_symmetry.space_group_name_H-M   'P 1'
#
loop_
_entity.id
_entity.type
_entity.pdbx_description
1 polymer ?
#
loop_
_entity_poly.entity_id
_entity_poly.type
_entity_poly.pdbx_seq_one_letter_code
_entity_poly.pdbx_strand_id
1 'polypeptide(L)'
;KVIEHKPYDQKADVFSFGIALWELLTGELPYSCLTPLQAAVGVVQKGLRPTIPKTTHPRLSELLQRCWQQDPTLRPDFSEIIEILQHIAKEINNDHKDKSSHGFLSALRRVHH
;
A
#
# COMPACT_ATOMS: atom_id res chain seq x y z
N LYS A 1 -19.82 29.14 20.50
CA LYS A 1 -18.51 28.60 20.90
C LYS A 1 -17.96 27.85 19.69
N VAL A 2 -17.29 28.58 18.80
CA VAL A 2 -15.82 28.58 18.66
C VAL A 2 -15.31 27.16 18.39
N ILE A 3 -14.85 27.02 17.15
CA ILE A 3 -14.24 25.88 16.50
C ILE A 3 -13.08 25.38 17.36
N GLU A 4 -13.21 24.21 17.95
CA GLU A 4 -12.11 23.50 18.60
C GLU A 4 -11.65 22.41 17.63
N HIS A 5 -10.75 22.78 16.69
CA HIS A 5 -9.96 21.82 15.92
C HIS A 5 -8.97 21.13 16.89
N LYS A 6 -9.48 20.25 17.75
CA LYS A 6 -8.63 19.18 18.29
C LYS A 6 -8.10 18.39 17.09
N PRO A 7 -6.81 18.01 17.03
CA PRO A 7 -6.32 17.15 15.97
C PRO A 7 -7.05 15.81 16.08
N TYR A 8 -8.14 15.69 15.33
CA TYR A 8 -8.94 14.50 15.23
C TYR A 8 -8.15 13.50 14.38
N ASP A 9 -7.65 12.47 15.04
CA ASP A 9 -7.30 11.09 14.64
C ASP A 9 -7.08 10.69 13.16
N GLN A 10 -6.68 11.59 12.26
CA GLN A 10 -6.40 11.26 10.85
C GLN A 10 -5.37 10.13 10.71
N LYS A 11 -4.49 9.97 11.69
CA LYS A 11 -3.50 8.91 11.71
C LYS A 11 -4.13 7.52 11.95
N ALA A 12 -5.26 7.40 12.64
CA ALA A 12 -6.02 6.14 12.70
C ALA A 12 -6.72 5.82 11.37
N ASP A 13 -7.21 6.83 10.66
CA ASP A 13 -7.75 6.65 9.31
C ASP A 13 -6.67 6.16 8.35
N VAL A 14 -5.45 6.70 8.44
CA VAL A 14 -4.29 6.24 7.65
C VAL A 14 -3.93 4.78 7.97
N PHE A 15 -4.00 4.37 9.24
CA PHE A 15 -3.81 2.96 9.61
C PHE A 15 -4.85 2.08 8.93
N SER A 16 -6.13 2.44 9.05
CA SER A 16 -7.25 1.68 8.49
C SER A 16 -7.18 1.63 6.97
N PHE A 17 -6.78 2.72 6.33
CA PHE A 17 -6.50 2.78 4.90
C PHE A 17 -5.37 1.82 4.49
N GLY A 18 -4.28 1.75 5.26
CA GLY A 18 -3.20 0.79 5.00
C GLY A 18 -3.67 -0.67 5.04
N ILE A 19 -4.54 -1.01 6.00
CA ILE A 19 -5.16 -2.34 6.10
C ILE A 19 -6.05 -2.63 4.88
N ALA A 20 -6.91 -1.67 4.50
CA ALA A 20 -7.78 -1.82 3.33
C ALA A 20 -6.98 -1.93 2.03
N LEU A 21 -5.90 -1.17 1.87
CA LEU A 21 -5.02 -1.26 0.71
C LEU A 21 -4.32 -2.62 0.63
N TRP A 22 -3.95 -3.20 1.78
CA TRP A 22 -3.42 -4.56 1.83
C TRP A 22 -4.47 -5.61 1.43
N GLU A 23 -5.71 -5.47 1.91
CA GLU A 23 -6.82 -6.35 1.51
C GLU A 23 -7.09 -6.27 0.00
N LEU A 24 -7.04 -5.08 -0.60
CA LEU A 24 -7.15 -4.92 -2.06
C LEU A 24 -5.98 -5.55 -2.81
N LEU A 25 -4.78 -5.51 -2.23
CA LEU A 25 -3.57 -6.07 -2.83
C LEU A 25 -3.59 -7.61 -2.81
N THR A 26 -4.08 -8.22 -1.74
CA THR A 26 -4.03 -9.68 -1.54
C THR A 26 -5.34 -10.38 -1.91
N GLY A 27 -6.47 -9.66 -1.85
CA GLY A 27 -7.80 -10.25 -1.91
C GLY A 27 -8.15 -11.08 -0.66
N GLU A 28 -7.39 -10.94 0.43
CA GLU A 28 -7.54 -11.72 1.66
C GLU A 28 -8.07 -10.87 2.81
N LEU A 29 -8.83 -11.50 3.72
CA LEU A 29 -9.26 -10.87 4.96
C LEU A 29 -8.09 -10.76 5.95
N PRO A 30 -7.75 -9.55 6.43
CA PRO A 30 -6.71 -9.39 7.44
C PRO A 30 -7.16 -10.08 8.74
N TYR A 31 -6.25 -10.83 9.35
CA TYR A 31 -6.48 -11.48 10.65
C TYR A 31 -7.68 -12.45 10.69
N SER A 32 -7.95 -13.16 9.59
CA SER A 32 -9.09 -14.08 9.44
C SER A 32 -9.28 -15.12 10.55
N CYS A 33 -8.22 -15.47 11.28
CA CYS A 33 -8.25 -16.42 12.40
C CYS A 33 -8.49 -15.77 13.78
N LEU A 34 -8.71 -14.46 13.86
CA LEU A 34 -8.85 -13.71 15.11
C LEU A 34 -10.23 -13.06 15.21
N THR A 35 -10.76 -12.94 16.42
CA THR A 35 -11.89 -12.05 16.68
C THR A 35 -11.44 -10.58 16.56
N PRO A 36 -12.36 -9.62 16.30
CA PRO A 36 -12.01 -8.20 16.22
C PRO A 36 -11.25 -7.68 17.45
N LEU A 37 -11.64 -8.13 18.65
CA LEU A 37 -10.95 -7.75 19.89
C LEU A 37 -9.53 -8.33 19.96
N GLN A 38 -9.34 -9.59 19.58
CA GLN A 38 -8.02 -10.22 19.54
C GLN A 38 -7.10 -9.56 18.50
N ALA A 39 -7.64 -9.19 17.34
CA ALA A 39 -6.90 -8.45 16.32
C ALA A 39 -6.48 -7.08 16.84
N ALA A 40 -7.40 -6.31 17.44
CA ALA A 40 -7.10 -5.00 18.03
C ALA A 40 -6.01 -5.09 19.11
N VAL A 41 -6.13 -6.05 20.04
CA VAL A 41 -5.11 -6.30 21.07
C VAL A 41 -3.77 -6.71 20.46
N GLY A 42 -3.79 -7.59 19.45
CA GLY A 42 -2.58 -8.01 18.74
C GLY A 42 -1.88 -6.85 18.04
N VAL A 43 -2.64 -5.98 17.38
CA VAL A 43 -2.12 -4.79 16.68
C VAL A 43 -1.47 -3.82 17.67
N VAL A 44 -2.15 -3.53 18.77
CA VAL A 44 -1.72 -2.50 19.75
C VAL A 44 -0.59 -3.00 20.64
N GLN A 45 -0.70 -4.21 21.19
CA GLN A 45 0.23 -4.72 22.20
C GLN A 45 1.38 -5.54 21.63
N LYS A 46 1.15 -6.23 20.51
CA LYS A 46 2.14 -7.15 19.91
C LYS A 46 2.71 -6.66 18.58
N GLY A 47 2.29 -5.50 18.11
CA GLY A 47 2.71 -4.98 16.81
C GLY A 47 2.28 -5.87 15.65
N LEU A 48 1.17 -6.60 15.77
CA LEU A 48 0.68 -7.51 14.73
C LEU A 48 0.39 -6.73 13.44
N ARG A 49 0.94 -7.16 12.31
CA ARG A 49 0.72 -6.57 10.98
C ARG A 49 0.49 -7.65 9.92
N PRO A 50 -0.27 -7.38 8.85
CA PRO A 50 -0.45 -8.33 7.77
C PRO A 50 0.88 -8.63 7.05
N THR A 51 1.02 -9.84 6.52
CA THR A 51 2.22 -10.22 5.75
C THR A 51 2.12 -9.66 4.35
N ILE A 52 3.15 -8.93 3.90
CA ILE A 52 3.21 -8.39 2.54
C ILE A 52 3.83 -9.46 1.61
N PRO A 53 3.17 -9.83 0.50
CA PRO A 53 3.76 -10.74 -0.49
C PRO A 53 5.09 -10.23 -1.03
N LYS A 54 6.07 -11.13 -1.22
CA LYS A 54 7.40 -10.74 -1.76
C LYS A 54 7.36 -10.23 -3.20
N THR A 55 6.28 -10.50 -3.92
CA THR A 55 6.04 -10.05 -5.30
C THR A 55 5.49 -8.63 -5.37
N THR A 56 5.14 -8.02 -4.24
CA THR A 56 4.63 -6.65 -4.17
C THR A 56 5.70 -5.64 -4.57
N HIS A 57 5.29 -4.61 -5.33
CA HIS A 57 6.17 -3.51 -5.71
C HIS A 57 6.85 -2.88 -4.47
N PRO A 58 8.18 -2.68 -4.44
CA PRO A 58 8.89 -2.24 -3.25
C PRO A 58 8.33 -0.97 -2.61
N ARG A 59 8.03 0.06 -3.41
CA ARG A 59 7.41 1.30 -2.92
C ARG A 59 6.02 1.09 -2.30
N LEU A 60 5.24 0.14 -2.82
CA LEU A 60 3.93 -0.17 -2.25
C LEU A 60 4.07 -0.92 -0.92
N SER A 61 5.03 -1.84 -0.83
CA SER A 61 5.37 -2.50 0.44
C SER A 61 5.80 -1.50 1.51
N GLU A 62 6.66 -0.55 1.14
CA GLU A 62 7.09 0.53 2.04
C GLU A 62 5.92 1.42 2.46
N LEU A 63 5.06 1.84 1.51
CA LEU A 63 3.88 2.64 1.81
C LEU A 63 2.97 1.95 2.84
N LEU A 64 2.66 0.66 2.62
CA LEU A 64 1.89 -0.14 3.57
C LEU A 64 2.54 -0.12 4.96
N GLN A 65 3.84 -0.44 5.04
CA GLN A 65 4.64 -0.39 6.27
C GLN A 65 4.57 0.96 7.00
N ARG A 66 4.57 2.06 6.26
CA ARG A 66 4.45 3.41 6.82
C ARG A 66 3.03 3.71 7.32
N CYS A 67 1.98 3.31 6.60
CA CYS A 67 0.59 3.54 7.00
C CYS A 67 0.23 2.90 8.35
N TRP A 68 0.81 1.76 8.68
CA TRP A 68 0.53 1.05 9.94
C TRP A 68 1.69 1.07 10.95
N GLN A 69 2.50 2.13 10.96
CA GLN A 69 3.49 2.36 12.02
C GLN A 69 2.82 2.38 13.41
N GLN A 70 3.53 1.85 14.41
CA GLN A 70 3.04 1.83 15.79
C GLN A 70 2.88 3.25 16.31
N ASP A 71 3.88 4.10 16.09
CA ASP A 71 3.82 5.53 16.36
C ASP A 71 2.95 6.22 15.29
N PRO A 72 1.79 6.83 15.66
CA PRO A 72 0.94 7.55 14.72
C PRO A 72 1.64 8.72 14.02
N THR A 73 2.67 9.33 14.64
CA THR A 73 3.38 10.49 14.08
C THR A 73 4.27 10.12 12.90
N LEU A 74 4.70 8.86 12.81
CA LEU A 74 5.50 8.33 11.70
C LEU A 74 4.65 7.90 10.50
N ARG A 75 3.33 7.86 10.65
CA ARG A 75 2.42 7.54 9.55
C ARG A 75 2.37 8.73 8.59
N PRO A 76 2.35 8.51 7.27
CA PRO A 76 2.25 9.57 6.28
C PRO A 76 0.89 10.28 6.37
N ASP A 77 0.80 11.46 5.78
CA ASP A 77 -0.49 12.11 5.54
C ASP A 77 -1.08 11.65 4.20
N PHE A 78 -2.40 11.78 4.03
CA PHE A 78 -3.06 11.34 2.79
C PHE A 78 -2.52 12.04 1.53
N SER A 79 -2.07 13.28 1.63
CA SER A 79 -1.39 13.97 0.53
C SER A 79 -0.15 13.21 0.06
N GLU A 80 0.70 12.79 0.99
CA GLU A 80 1.91 12.02 0.70
C GLU A 80 1.57 10.62 0.16
N ILE A 81 0.55 9.95 0.72
CA ILE A 81 0.05 8.66 0.22
C ILE A 81 -0.36 8.78 -1.25
N ILE A 82 -1.13 9.81 -1.61
CA ILE A 82 -1.62 10.03 -2.97
C ILE A 82 -0.45 10.26 -3.92
N GLU A 83 0.52 11.09 -3.54
CA GLU A 83 1.73 11.34 -4.35
C GLU A 83 2.49 10.04 -4.62
N ILE A 84 2.74 9.24 -3.59
CA ILE A 84 3.44 7.95 -3.72
C ILE A 84 2.68 7.00 -4.66
N LEU A 85 1.36 6.87 -4.48
CA LEU A 85 0.53 6.01 -5.33
C LEU A 85 0.53 6.46 -6.80
N GLN A 86 0.49 7.77 -7.05
CA GLN A 86 0.58 8.32 -8.41
C GLN A 86 1.95 8.02 -9.05
N HIS A 87 3.04 8.10 -8.29
CA HIS A 87 4.37 7.73 -8.76
C HIS A 87 4.45 6.24 -9.13
N ILE A 88 3.94 5.36 -8.27
CA ILE A 88 3.87 3.91 -8.55
C ILE A 88 3.07 3.64 -9.83
N ALA A 89 1.89 4.27 -9.98
CA ALA A 89 1.05 4.08 -11.15
C ALA A 89 1.74 4.51 -12.46
N LYS A 90 2.51 5.61 -12.43
CA LYS A 90 3.29 6.07 -13.59
C LYS A 90 4.37 5.07 -13.98
N GLU A 91 5.06 4.50 -12.99
CA GLU A 91 6.14 3.53 -13.24
C GLU A 91 5.64 2.23 -13.85
N ILE A 92 4.52 1.71 -13.33
CA ILE A 92 3.87 0.52 -13.87
C ILE A 92 3.42 0.77 -15.32
N ASN A 93 2.81 1.93 -15.60
CA ASN A 93 2.38 2.28 -16.96
C ASN A 93 3.55 2.46 -17.95
N ASN A 94 4.71 2.93 -17.49
CA ASN A 94 5.89 3.09 -18.33
C ASN A 94 6.52 1.72 -18.68
N ASP A 95 6.58 0.78 -17.73
CA ASP A 95 7.07 -0.58 -17.97
C ASP A 95 6.24 -1.34 -19.03
N HIS A 96 4.92 -1.11 -19.06
CA HIS A 96 4.03 -1.68 -20.07
C HIS A 96 4.28 -1.14 -21.49
N LYS A 97 4.73 0.12 -21.64
CA LYS A 97 5.06 0.70 -22.95
C LYS A 97 6.36 0.17 -23.52
N ASP A 98 7.36 -0.07 -22.67
CA ASP A 98 8.66 -0.61 -23.12
C ASP A 98 8.56 -2.08 -23.55
N LYS A 99 7.79 -2.91 -22.84
CA LYS A 99 7.57 -4.31 -23.22
C LYS A 99 6.83 -4.48 -24.55
N SER A 100 5.88 -3.58 -24.83
CA SER A 100 5.19 -3.55 -26.13
C SER A 100 6.19 -3.27 -27.27
N SER A 101 6.97 -2.19 -27.16
CA SER A 101 7.96 -1.80 -28.18
C SER A 101 9.06 -2.85 -28.39
N HIS A 102 9.57 -3.45 -27.32
CA HIS A 102 10.55 -4.54 -27.41
C HIS A 102 9.96 -5.82 -28.01
N GLY A 103 8.69 -6.12 -27.72
CA GLY A 103 7.95 -7.23 -28.33
C GLY A 103 7.84 -7.07 -29.85
N PHE A 104 7.44 -5.89 -30.33
CA PHE A 104 7.37 -5.58 -31.75
C PHE A 104 8.74 -5.65 -32.45
N LEU A 105 9.80 -5.07 -31.87
CA LEU A 105 11.14 -5.12 -32.46
C LEU A 105 11.72 -6.54 -32.45
N SER A 106 11.43 -7.34 -31.41
CA SER A 106 11.85 -8.74 -31.36
C SER A 106 11.11 -9.62 -32.37
N ALA A 107 9.83 -9.32 -32.64
CA ALA A 107 9.02 -10.01 -33.64
C ALA A 107 9.49 -9.67 -35.06
N LEU A 108 9.78 -8.39 -35.35
CA LEU A 108 10.31 -7.96 -36.65
C LEU A 108 11.69 -8.58 -36.95
N ARG A 109 12.52 -8.80 -35.93
CA ARG A 109 13.84 -9.45 -36.08
C ARG A 109 13.74 -10.95 -36.41
N ARG A 110 12.61 -11.62 -36.10
CA ARG A 110 12.39 -13.05 -36.43
C ARG A 110 11.84 -13.29 -37.83
N VAL A 111 11.30 -12.27 -38.50
CA VAL A 111 10.72 -12.41 -39.86
C VAL A 111 11.79 -12.36 -40.96
N HIS A 112 13.03 -12.01 -40.61
CA HIS A 112 14.13 -11.82 -41.56
C HIS A 112 15.16 -12.96 -41.56
N HIS A 113 14.74 -14.19 -41.24
CA HIS A 113 15.61 -15.37 -41.29
C HIS A 113 14.93 -16.60 -41.89
#